data_AF-M8AQE0-F1
#
_entry.id   AF-M8AQE0-F1
#
_cell.length_a   1.000
_cell.length_b   1.000
_cell.length_c   1.000
_cell.angle_alpha   90.00
_cell.angle_beta   90.00
_cell.angle_gamma   90.00
#
_symmetry.space_group_name_H-M   'P 1'
#
loop_
_entity.id
_entity.type
_entity.pdbx_description
1 polymer ?
#
loop_
_entity_poly.entity_id
_entity_poly.type
_entity_poly.pdbx_seq_one_letter_code
_entity_poly.pdbx_strand_id
1 'polypeptide(L)'
;MECSSPLLGSASSSSSHAGSRELEAILSNTAASWGRRAWAGAAVELPLLLRLALPAVAVYLINYLMSMSTQIFCGQLGNLELAAASLGNTGIQVFSYGLMLGMGSAVETLCGQAYGAHKYEMLGVYLQRSTILLAATGVPLAVIYVYSRPILLLLGESERIAAAAAVFVYGLIPQIFAYATNFPIQKFLQAQSIVAPSACIAAATLLLHLALSWLAVYKLGLGLLGASLVLSLSWWLIVVAQFAYILAAPRCRETWTGFTTQAFAGLCGFAKLSAASAVMLCLETWYFQVMVLIAGLLPNPELSLDSLSICMAIFGWVYTISIGFNAAASVRVGNELGAGNPRAAAFSVVMSTTMSFILAVVAAVIVLCLRDRIAYLFTGGKTVADAVSDLCPLLAITLILNGVQPVLSGKNHVCWFPFGKSLYSVYKENIKFSQKELLSGSLRRDAWDSTWEKYRRKGGGKVAMVKLKLQKLNPALSYYMFVGVAVGCGWQVFVAYVNVGCYYFIGMPLGLFLGFYLGLGAKGVWSGMVIGGTLLQTLILLWVTFRTDWQHEVEKAHERIAMWEDKKNSLQQD
;
A
#
# COMPACT_ATOMS: atom_id res chain seq x y z
N MET A 1 34.59 6.65 40.87
CA MET A 1 34.50 5.52 39.91
C MET A 1 33.39 5.84 38.93
N GLU A 2 33.76 6.26 37.74
CA GLU A 2 32.80 6.54 36.65
C GLU A 2 32.42 5.21 35.99
N CYS A 3 31.13 5.03 35.68
CA CYS A 3 30.64 3.86 34.96
C CYS A 3 30.10 4.31 33.60
N SER A 4 30.95 4.20 32.57
CA SER A 4 30.68 4.70 31.22
C SER A 4 29.77 3.76 30.44
N SER A 5 28.55 4.19 30.11
CA SER A 5 27.64 3.46 29.19
C SER A 5 26.69 4.42 28.45
N PRO A 6 27.03 4.84 27.20
CA PRO A 6 25.98 4.98 26.19
C PRO A 6 26.48 4.78 24.73
N LEU A 7 26.34 3.59 24.14
CA LEU A 7 26.74 3.36 22.72
C LEU A 7 25.75 2.55 21.84
N LEU A 8 24.66 2.00 22.38
CA LEU A 8 23.74 1.14 21.60
C LEU A 8 22.61 1.91 20.86
N GLY A 9 22.34 3.16 21.21
CA GLY A 9 21.24 3.95 20.62
C GLY A 9 21.58 4.53 19.24
N SER A 10 22.62 5.36 19.19
CA SER A 10 23.09 6.08 17.98
C SER A 10 23.62 5.14 16.89
N ALA A 11 24.15 3.97 17.27
CA ALA A 11 24.60 2.94 16.35
C ALA A 11 23.49 2.44 15.41
N SER A 12 22.23 2.42 15.85
CA SER A 12 21.13 1.84 15.05
C SER A 12 20.77 2.70 13.82
N SER A 13 20.52 3.99 14.01
CA SER A 13 20.23 4.93 12.92
C SER A 13 21.46 5.20 12.04
N SER A 14 22.64 5.36 12.64
CA SER A 14 23.87 5.51 11.86
C SER A 14 24.19 4.27 11.03
N SER A 15 23.92 3.05 11.53
CA SER A 15 24.09 1.81 10.75
C SER A 15 23.10 1.68 9.60
N SER A 16 21.84 2.13 9.75
CA SER A 16 20.90 2.11 8.62
C SER A 16 21.31 3.08 7.52
N HIS A 17 21.70 4.32 7.87
CA HIS A 17 22.19 5.29 6.88
C HIS A 17 23.59 4.94 6.33
N ALA A 18 24.39 4.15 7.05
CA ALA A 18 25.63 3.57 6.52
C ALA A 18 25.33 2.49 5.47
N GLY A 19 24.46 1.52 5.79
CA GLY A 19 24.03 0.46 4.86
C GLY A 19 23.37 1.01 3.59
N SER A 20 22.54 2.05 3.71
CA SER A 20 21.97 2.78 2.56
C SER A 20 23.04 3.34 1.61
N ARG A 21 24.07 4.01 2.15
CA ARG A 21 25.17 4.59 1.36
C ARG A 21 26.09 3.53 0.78
N GLU A 22 26.35 2.45 1.53
CA GLU A 22 27.09 1.28 1.04
C GLU A 22 26.36 0.62 -0.13
N LEU A 23 25.03 0.42 -0.02
CA LEU A 23 24.20 -0.12 -1.08
C LEU A 23 24.21 0.75 -2.34
N GLU A 24 24.02 2.07 -2.21
CA GLU A 24 24.12 2.99 -3.35
C GLU A 24 25.52 2.94 -3.97
N ALA A 25 26.60 2.86 -3.19
CA ALA A 25 27.97 2.74 -3.69
C ALA A 25 28.22 1.42 -4.46
N ILE A 26 27.79 0.28 -3.92
CA ILE A 26 27.85 -1.04 -4.59
C ILE A 26 27.07 -1.00 -5.90
N LEU A 27 25.84 -0.47 -5.88
CA LEU A 27 24.99 -0.36 -7.06
C LEU A 27 25.49 0.70 -8.05
N SER A 28 26.31 1.66 -7.62
CA SER A 28 26.93 2.67 -8.49
C SER A 28 28.18 2.19 -9.21
N ASN A 29 28.85 1.14 -8.71
CA ASN A 29 30.12 0.66 -9.25
C ASN A 29 29.97 0.09 -10.68
N THR A 30 30.34 0.86 -11.71
CA THR A 30 30.26 0.45 -13.12
C THR A 30 31.37 -0.51 -13.54
N ALA A 31 32.43 -0.70 -12.75
CA ALA A 31 33.51 -1.64 -13.06
C ALA A 31 33.14 -3.10 -12.73
N ALA A 32 32.15 -3.32 -11.87
CA ALA A 32 31.63 -4.65 -11.55
C ALA A 32 30.48 -5.07 -12.49
N SER A 33 30.43 -6.36 -12.85
CA SER A 33 29.30 -6.92 -13.59
C SER A 33 28.00 -6.81 -12.79
N TRP A 34 26.86 -6.71 -13.49
CA TRP A 34 25.57 -6.53 -12.84
C TRP A 34 25.27 -7.62 -11.80
N GLY A 35 25.50 -8.90 -12.15
CA GLY A 35 25.28 -10.01 -11.21
C GLY A 35 26.07 -9.88 -9.91
N ARG A 36 27.34 -9.43 -9.96
CA ARG A 36 28.14 -9.20 -8.73
C ARG A 36 27.58 -8.05 -7.89
N ARG A 37 27.12 -6.97 -8.52
CA ARG A 37 26.48 -5.82 -7.84
C ARG A 37 25.14 -6.21 -7.23
N ALA A 38 24.34 -7.01 -7.94
CA ALA A 38 23.06 -7.52 -7.46
C ALA A 38 23.25 -8.46 -6.25
N TRP A 39 24.21 -9.38 -6.29
CA TRP A 39 24.52 -10.26 -5.15
C TRP A 39 25.06 -9.50 -3.93
N ALA A 40 26.03 -8.60 -4.12
CA ALA A 40 26.56 -7.79 -3.02
C ALA A 40 25.50 -6.83 -2.45
N GLY A 41 24.72 -6.18 -3.31
CA GLY A 41 23.60 -5.33 -2.92
C GLY A 41 22.52 -6.11 -2.18
N ALA A 42 22.19 -7.33 -2.62
CA ALA A 42 21.23 -8.21 -1.95
C ALA A 42 21.69 -8.59 -0.54
N ALA A 43 23.00 -8.84 -0.34
CA ALA A 43 23.55 -9.14 0.98
C ALA A 43 23.42 -7.97 1.97
N VAL A 44 23.48 -6.72 1.49
CA VAL A 44 23.26 -5.51 2.30
C VAL A 44 21.78 -5.22 2.50
N GLU A 45 20.96 -5.32 1.44
CA GLU A 45 19.56 -4.90 1.45
C GLU A 45 18.63 -5.91 2.14
N LEU A 46 18.90 -7.21 2.02
CA LEU A 46 18.09 -8.27 2.63
C LEU A 46 17.92 -8.10 4.16
N PRO A 47 18.98 -7.89 4.98
CA PRO A 47 18.80 -7.65 6.41
C PRO A 47 18.14 -6.29 6.72
N LEU A 48 18.30 -5.27 5.87
CA LEU A 48 17.61 -3.98 6.04
C LEU A 48 16.10 -4.13 5.81
N LEU A 49 15.69 -4.82 4.73
CA LEU A 49 14.29 -5.16 4.44
C LEU A 49 13.69 -6.07 5.51
N LEU A 50 14.35 -7.17 5.88
CA LEU A 50 13.78 -8.14 6.84
C LEU A 50 13.53 -7.52 8.22
N ARG A 51 14.39 -6.59 8.67
CA ARG A 51 14.19 -5.83 9.92
C ARG A 51 12.92 -4.96 9.91
N LEU A 52 12.41 -4.60 8.74
CA LEU A 52 11.14 -3.88 8.55
C LEU A 52 9.98 -4.84 8.27
N ALA A 53 10.17 -5.75 7.31
CA ALA A 53 9.14 -6.63 6.77
C ALA A 53 8.63 -7.65 7.79
N LEU A 54 9.51 -8.36 8.49
CA LEU A 54 9.09 -9.39 9.45
C LEU A 54 8.17 -8.84 10.57
N PRO A 55 8.55 -7.77 11.30
CA PRO A 55 7.65 -7.19 12.30
C PRO A 55 6.43 -6.49 11.68
N ALA A 56 6.50 -5.92 10.47
CA ALA A 56 5.32 -5.36 9.79
C ALA A 56 4.30 -6.45 9.43
N VAL A 57 4.76 -7.54 8.79
CA VAL A 57 3.96 -8.74 8.51
C VAL A 57 3.33 -9.29 9.80
N ALA A 58 4.10 -9.40 10.88
CA ALA A 58 3.58 -9.83 12.18
C ALA A 58 2.46 -8.92 12.70
N VAL A 59 2.63 -7.59 12.67
CA VAL A 59 1.57 -6.63 13.06
C VAL A 59 0.29 -6.85 12.25
N TYR A 60 0.39 -6.92 10.92
CA TYR A 60 -0.80 -7.09 10.07
C TYR A 60 -1.48 -8.45 10.28
N LEU A 61 -0.73 -9.55 10.41
CA LEU A 61 -1.26 -10.88 10.70
C LEU A 61 -1.94 -10.96 12.08
N ILE A 62 -1.34 -10.37 13.11
CA ILE A 62 -1.93 -10.33 14.46
C ILE A 62 -3.22 -9.50 14.47
N ASN A 63 -3.24 -8.37 13.78
CA ASN A 63 -4.44 -7.53 13.66
C ASN A 63 -5.57 -8.26 12.91
N TYR A 64 -5.25 -8.99 11.83
CA TYR A 64 -6.21 -9.84 11.14
C TYR A 64 -6.76 -10.95 12.06
N LEU A 65 -5.89 -11.59 12.83
CA LEU A 65 -6.26 -12.62 13.80
C LEU A 65 -7.19 -12.10 14.92
N MET A 66 -7.02 -10.85 15.39
CA MET A 66 -7.96 -10.24 16.35
C MET A 66 -9.38 -10.08 15.76
N SER A 67 -9.50 -9.58 14.52
CA SER A 67 -10.82 -9.47 13.86
C SER A 67 -11.45 -10.84 13.60
N MET A 68 -10.65 -11.84 13.22
CA MET A 68 -11.10 -13.23 13.08
C MET A 68 -11.54 -13.85 14.41
N SER A 69 -10.77 -13.67 15.49
CA SER A 69 -11.15 -14.19 16.81
C SER A 69 -12.46 -13.58 17.31
N THR A 70 -12.67 -12.29 17.06
CA THR A 70 -13.96 -11.62 17.38
C THR A 70 -15.13 -12.30 16.67
N GLN A 71 -15.00 -12.64 15.38
CA GLN A 71 -16.03 -13.37 14.64
C GLN A 71 -16.26 -14.78 15.20
N ILE A 72 -15.20 -15.49 15.58
CA ILE A 72 -15.29 -16.84 16.18
C ILE A 72 -16.05 -16.78 17.51
N PHE A 73 -15.77 -15.81 18.39
CA PHE A 73 -16.53 -15.61 19.63
C PHE A 73 -18.02 -15.33 19.36
N CYS A 74 -18.34 -14.51 18.35
CA CYS A 74 -19.73 -14.27 17.96
C CYS A 74 -20.42 -15.53 17.42
N GLY A 75 -19.73 -16.34 16.61
CA GLY A 75 -20.33 -17.55 16.03
C GLY A 75 -20.62 -18.66 17.03
N GLN A 76 -19.96 -18.66 18.19
CA GLN A 76 -20.30 -19.55 19.31
C GLN A 76 -21.59 -19.13 20.05
N LEU A 77 -22.09 -17.91 19.84
CA LEU A 77 -23.41 -17.49 20.34
C LEU A 77 -24.54 -18.02 19.44
N GLY A 78 -24.31 -18.05 18.13
CA GLY A 78 -25.28 -18.52 17.15
C GLY A 78 -24.98 -18.08 15.72
N ASN A 79 -25.74 -18.64 14.77
CA ASN A 79 -25.57 -18.39 13.34
C ASN A 79 -25.94 -16.94 12.95
N LEU A 80 -26.91 -16.33 13.64
CA LEU A 80 -27.29 -14.93 13.42
C LEU A 80 -26.16 -13.99 13.85
N GLU A 81 -25.54 -14.30 14.99
CA GLU A 81 -24.45 -13.54 15.58
C GLU A 81 -23.17 -13.67 14.73
N LEU A 82 -22.90 -14.85 14.17
CA LEU A 82 -21.86 -15.02 13.16
C LEU A 82 -22.10 -14.16 11.91
N ALA A 83 -23.31 -14.20 11.35
CA ALA A 83 -23.67 -13.42 10.17
C ALA A 83 -23.55 -11.91 10.44
N ALA A 84 -24.06 -11.44 11.58
CA ALA A 84 -23.96 -10.05 12.03
C ALA A 84 -22.51 -9.59 12.20
N ALA A 85 -21.67 -10.40 12.85
CA ALA A 85 -20.25 -10.09 13.05
C ALA A 85 -19.45 -10.17 11.74
N SER A 86 -19.81 -11.04 10.81
CA SER A 86 -19.20 -11.09 9.47
C SER A 86 -19.58 -9.87 8.63
N LEU A 87 -20.86 -9.49 8.59
CA LEU A 87 -21.32 -8.31 7.86
C LEU A 87 -20.70 -7.01 8.43
N GLY A 88 -20.53 -6.95 9.76
CA GLY A 88 -19.82 -5.88 10.46
C GLY A 88 -18.31 -5.85 10.18
N ASN A 89 -17.56 -6.91 10.50
CA ASN A 89 -16.09 -6.93 10.36
C ASN A 89 -15.61 -7.08 8.90
N THR A 90 -16.28 -7.88 8.07
CA THR A 90 -15.83 -8.19 6.71
C THR A 90 -16.42 -7.24 5.66
N GLY A 91 -17.60 -6.67 5.92
CA GLY A 91 -18.23 -5.65 5.08
C GLY A 91 -17.93 -4.23 5.53
N ILE A 92 -18.63 -3.77 6.57
CA ILE A 92 -18.67 -2.35 6.98
C ILE A 92 -17.32 -1.86 7.56
N GLN A 93 -16.60 -2.68 8.33
CA GLN A 93 -15.27 -2.36 8.87
C GLN A 93 -14.21 -2.29 7.77
N VAL A 94 -14.21 -3.23 6.81
CA VAL A 94 -13.23 -3.22 5.70
C VAL A 94 -13.33 -1.93 4.88
N PHE A 95 -14.54 -1.41 4.65
CA PHE A 95 -14.75 -0.13 3.98
C PHE A 95 -14.00 1.03 4.68
N SER A 96 -14.22 1.19 5.99
CA SER A 96 -13.59 2.27 6.77
C SER A 96 -12.10 2.05 6.99
N TYR A 97 -11.68 0.80 7.21
CA TYR A 97 -10.27 0.42 7.32
C TYR A 97 -9.51 0.74 6.04
N GLY A 98 -10.06 0.39 4.87
CA GLY A 98 -9.45 0.68 3.57
C GLY A 98 -9.31 2.18 3.30
N LEU A 99 -10.33 2.97 3.59
CA LEU A 99 -10.29 4.43 3.46
C LEU A 99 -9.23 5.05 4.41
N MET A 100 -9.25 4.66 5.69
CA MET A 100 -8.34 5.18 6.72
C MET A 100 -6.89 4.77 6.49
N LEU A 101 -6.64 3.51 6.11
CA LEU A 101 -5.32 3.01 5.72
C LEU A 101 -4.80 3.78 4.51
N GLY A 102 -5.66 4.07 3.54
CA GLY A 102 -5.31 4.89 2.38
C GLY A 102 -4.96 6.30 2.78
N MET A 103 -5.81 7.03 3.48
CA MET A 103 -5.48 8.39 3.92
C MET A 103 -4.22 8.44 4.78
N GLY A 104 -4.03 7.44 5.66
CA GLY A 104 -2.84 7.29 6.49
C GLY A 104 -1.58 6.95 5.69
N SER A 105 -1.69 6.39 4.47
CA SER A 105 -0.53 6.08 3.64
C SER A 105 0.27 7.34 3.34
N ALA A 106 -0.37 8.50 3.11
CA ALA A 106 0.29 9.78 2.77
C ALA A 106 1.42 10.17 3.73
N VAL A 107 1.29 9.81 5.01
CA VAL A 107 2.31 10.00 6.06
C VAL A 107 3.58 9.23 5.77
N GLU A 108 3.49 8.04 5.20
CA GLU A 108 4.64 7.15 4.95
C GLU A 108 5.67 7.75 4.01
N THR A 109 5.25 8.38 2.91
CA THR A 109 6.19 9.05 1.99
C THR A 109 6.73 10.32 2.59
N LEU A 110 5.88 11.12 3.24
CA LEU A 110 6.31 12.40 3.80
C LEU A 110 7.27 12.19 4.98
N CYS A 111 6.97 11.28 5.90
CA CYS A 111 7.88 10.88 6.99
C CYS A 111 9.12 10.14 6.46
N GLY A 112 8.99 9.27 5.46
CA GLY A 112 10.12 8.53 4.90
C GLY A 112 11.12 9.45 4.18
N GLN A 113 10.64 10.30 3.28
CA GLN A 113 11.47 11.29 2.60
C GLN A 113 12.10 12.29 3.58
N ALA A 114 11.32 12.77 4.57
CA ALA A 114 11.83 13.62 5.63
C ALA A 114 12.94 12.95 6.46
N TYR A 115 12.74 11.69 6.84
CA TYR A 115 13.71 10.93 7.63
C TYR A 115 14.98 10.63 6.83
N GLY A 116 14.83 10.25 5.56
CA GLY A 116 15.94 10.08 4.62
C GLY A 116 16.78 11.35 4.43
N ALA A 117 16.12 12.52 4.39
CA ALA A 117 16.77 13.83 4.27
C ALA A 117 17.20 14.45 5.63
N HIS A 118 17.17 13.68 6.72
CA HIS A 118 17.52 14.13 8.08
C HIS A 118 16.69 15.30 8.63
N LYS A 119 15.48 15.52 8.12
CA LYS A 119 14.54 16.57 8.56
C LYS A 119 13.58 16.02 9.64
N TYR A 120 14.16 15.58 10.75
CA TYR A 120 13.47 14.78 11.78
C TYR A 120 12.25 15.45 12.41
N GLU A 121 12.30 16.76 12.65
CA GLU A 121 11.19 17.56 13.22
C GLU A 121 9.89 17.45 12.40
N MET A 122 9.98 17.26 11.08
CA MET A 122 8.79 17.19 10.20
C MET A 122 7.91 15.97 10.51
N LEU A 123 8.49 14.88 11.03
CA LEU A 123 7.77 13.63 11.27
C LEU A 123 6.66 13.81 12.32
N GLY A 124 6.94 14.51 13.43
CA GLY A 124 5.95 14.81 14.47
C GLY A 124 4.81 15.68 13.94
N VAL A 125 5.12 16.65 13.08
CA VAL A 125 4.13 17.51 12.42
C VAL A 125 3.23 16.71 11.47
N TYR A 126 3.80 15.80 10.67
CA TYR A 126 3.03 14.95 9.74
C TYR A 126 2.15 13.93 10.48
N LEU A 127 2.63 13.34 11.59
CA LEU A 127 1.81 12.50 12.47
C LEU A 127 0.57 13.28 12.93
N GLN A 128 0.78 14.41 13.59
CA GLN A 128 -0.32 15.22 14.16
C GLN A 128 -1.30 15.68 13.08
N ARG A 129 -0.80 16.23 11.96
CA ARG A 129 -1.61 16.69 10.83
C ARG A 129 -2.48 15.56 10.25
N SER A 130 -1.93 14.36 10.15
CA SER A 130 -2.66 13.21 9.64
C SER A 130 -3.69 12.71 10.64
N THR A 131 -3.36 12.60 11.94
CA THR A 131 -4.34 12.24 12.97
C THR A 131 -5.53 13.21 12.98
N ILE A 132 -5.28 14.53 12.86
CA ILE A 132 -6.35 15.54 12.74
C ILE A 132 -7.23 15.28 11.49
N LEU A 133 -6.61 15.07 10.33
CA LEU A 133 -7.35 14.83 9.09
C LEU A 133 -8.16 13.52 9.14
N LEU A 134 -7.55 12.41 9.54
CA LEU A 134 -8.23 11.12 9.61
C LEU A 134 -9.33 11.13 10.68
N ALA A 135 -9.13 11.81 11.81
CA ALA A 135 -10.18 11.97 12.82
C ALA A 135 -11.37 12.77 12.26
N ALA A 136 -11.12 13.84 11.49
CA ALA A 136 -12.16 14.59 10.80
C ALA A 136 -12.90 13.73 9.76
N THR A 137 -12.21 12.85 9.02
CA THR A 137 -12.84 11.86 8.14
C THR A 137 -13.52 10.71 8.89
N GLY A 138 -13.14 10.46 10.15
CA GLY A 138 -13.81 9.51 11.03
C GLY A 138 -15.24 9.91 11.38
N VAL A 139 -15.54 11.21 11.43
CA VAL A 139 -16.89 11.73 11.73
C VAL A 139 -17.95 11.28 10.71
N PRO A 140 -17.82 11.53 9.38
CA PRO A 140 -18.80 11.03 8.42
C PRO A 140 -18.85 9.50 8.33
N LEU A 141 -17.73 8.79 8.58
CA LEU A 141 -17.75 7.33 8.68
C LEU A 141 -18.55 6.83 9.90
N ALA A 142 -18.43 7.49 11.06
CA ALA A 142 -19.22 7.18 12.24
C ALA A 142 -20.73 7.42 12.00
N VAL A 143 -21.10 8.46 11.24
CA VAL A 143 -22.49 8.69 10.81
C VAL A 143 -23.00 7.52 9.96
N ILE A 144 -22.21 7.03 8.99
CA ILE A 144 -22.56 5.84 8.20
C ILE A 144 -22.78 4.60 9.10
N TYR A 145 -21.99 4.44 10.16
CA TYR A 145 -22.12 3.33 11.11
C TYR A 145 -23.41 3.43 11.95
N VAL A 146 -23.79 4.63 12.37
CA VAL A 146 -25.08 4.88 13.06
C VAL A 146 -26.26 4.52 12.15
N TYR A 147 -26.17 4.80 10.84
CA TYR A 147 -27.19 4.42 9.85
C TYR A 147 -27.01 3.01 9.25
N SER A 148 -26.21 2.14 9.87
CA SER A 148 -25.96 0.78 9.35
C SER A 148 -27.24 -0.04 9.16
N ARG A 149 -28.18 -0.06 10.14
CA ARG A 149 -29.46 -0.80 10.00
C ARG A 149 -30.26 -0.39 8.74
N PRO A 150 -30.64 0.90 8.53
CA PRO A 150 -31.37 1.28 7.32
C PRO A 150 -30.58 1.11 6.03
N ILE A 151 -29.25 1.22 6.05
CA ILE A 151 -28.40 0.91 4.88
C ILE A 151 -28.49 -0.58 4.52
N LEU A 152 -28.40 -1.48 5.50
CA LEU A 152 -28.50 -2.92 5.26
C LEU A 152 -29.90 -3.32 4.78
N LEU A 153 -30.96 -2.75 5.35
CA LEU A 153 -32.34 -2.92 4.86
C LEU A 153 -32.50 -2.47 3.40
N LEU A 154 -31.88 -1.33 3.02
CA LEU A 154 -31.89 -0.83 1.63
C LEU A 154 -31.15 -1.78 0.67
N LEU A 155 -30.11 -2.47 1.15
CA LEU A 155 -29.36 -3.48 0.40
C LEU A 155 -30.10 -4.84 0.30
N GLY A 156 -31.29 -4.96 0.90
CA GLY A 156 -32.12 -6.16 0.84
C GLY A 156 -31.91 -7.16 1.98
N GLU A 157 -31.13 -6.81 3.00
CA GLU A 157 -30.95 -7.68 4.17
C GLU A 157 -32.24 -7.82 4.98
N SER A 158 -32.43 -9.00 5.59
CA SER A 158 -33.56 -9.22 6.47
C SER A 158 -33.48 -8.34 7.72
N GLU A 159 -34.63 -7.86 8.22
CA GLU A 159 -34.72 -7.03 9.43
C GLU A 159 -33.94 -7.62 10.62
N ARG A 160 -34.00 -8.95 10.80
CA ARG A 160 -33.30 -9.64 11.88
C ARG A 160 -31.77 -9.56 11.74
N ILE A 161 -31.23 -9.72 10.53
CA ILE A 161 -29.80 -9.63 10.26
C ILE A 161 -29.35 -8.17 10.33
N ALA A 162 -30.09 -7.25 9.70
CA ALA A 162 -29.79 -5.81 9.70
C ALA A 162 -29.75 -5.22 11.12
N ALA A 163 -30.68 -5.62 12.00
CA ALA A 163 -30.69 -5.20 13.40
C ALA A 163 -29.50 -5.76 14.20
N ALA A 164 -29.19 -7.06 14.06
CA ALA A 164 -28.07 -7.69 14.74
C ALA A 164 -26.71 -7.13 14.28
N ALA A 165 -26.53 -6.96 12.97
CA ALA A 165 -25.33 -6.37 12.39
C ALA A 165 -25.13 -4.92 12.85
N ALA A 166 -26.21 -4.12 12.93
CA ALA A 166 -26.12 -2.75 13.43
C ALA A 166 -25.65 -2.68 14.89
N VAL A 167 -26.17 -3.55 15.78
CA VAL A 167 -25.69 -3.64 17.18
C VAL A 167 -24.20 -3.93 17.25
N PHE A 168 -23.70 -4.84 16.41
CA PHE A 168 -22.25 -5.12 16.32
C PHE A 168 -21.48 -3.89 15.79
N VAL A 169 -21.94 -3.26 14.70
CA VAL A 169 -21.33 -2.08 14.08
C VAL A 169 -21.27 -0.86 15.01
N TYR A 170 -22.28 -0.65 15.88
CA TYR A 170 -22.25 0.43 16.87
C TYR A 170 -21.06 0.31 17.84
N GLY A 171 -20.73 -0.92 18.27
CA GLY A 171 -19.54 -1.16 19.09
C GLY A 171 -18.20 -0.99 18.34
N LEU A 172 -18.21 -0.89 17.00
CA LEU A 172 -17.05 -0.56 16.18
C LEU A 172 -16.84 0.95 15.96
N ILE A 173 -17.80 1.83 16.34
CA ILE A 173 -17.65 3.28 16.16
C ILE A 173 -16.36 3.84 16.82
N PRO A 174 -15.97 3.46 18.05
CA PRO A 174 -14.73 3.92 18.66
C PRO A 174 -13.46 3.45 17.90
N GLN A 175 -13.54 2.32 17.19
CA GLN A 175 -12.45 1.78 16.38
C GLN A 175 -12.05 2.72 15.23
N ILE A 176 -12.99 3.47 14.66
CA ILE A 176 -12.73 4.40 13.56
C ILE A 176 -11.69 5.46 13.98
N PHE A 177 -11.83 5.98 15.20
CA PHE A 177 -10.92 6.98 15.75
C PHE A 177 -9.61 6.35 16.27
N ALA A 178 -9.64 5.09 16.70
CA ALA A 178 -8.42 4.32 16.94
C ALA A 178 -7.61 4.14 15.64
N TYR A 179 -8.24 3.79 14.52
CA TYR A 179 -7.59 3.72 13.20
C TYR A 179 -7.01 5.06 12.78
N ALA A 180 -7.77 6.15 12.93
CA ALA A 180 -7.34 7.50 12.61
C ALA A 180 -6.06 7.93 13.36
N THR A 181 -5.83 7.39 14.56
CA THR A 181 -4.65 7.66 15.38
C THR A 181 -3.53 6.64 15.16
N ASN A 182 -3.88 5.36 14.98
CA ASN A 182 -2.95 4.24 14.79
C ASN A 182 -2.18 4.34 13.47
N PHE A 183 -2.83 4.65 12.34
CA PHE A 183 -2.12 4.67 11.05
C PHE A 183 -1.00 5.73 11.01
N PRO A 184 -1.22 7.00 11.42
CA PRO A 184 -0.14 7.98 11.51
C PRO A 184 0.99 7.58 12.46
N ILE A 185 0.67 7.02 13.64
CA ILE A 185 1.66 6.52 14.60
C ILE A 185 2.49 5.39 13.99
N GLN A 186 1.86 4.41 13.34
CA GLN A 186 2.58 3.31 12.70
C GLN A 186 3.48 3.83 11.57
N LYS A 187 3.04 4.77 10.73
CA LYS A 187 3.87 5.33 9.65
C LYS A 187 5.02 6.20 10.18
N PHE A 188 4.81 6.95 11.27
CA PHE A 188 5.87 7.66 11.99
C PHE A 188 6.95 6.70 12.50
N LEU A 189 6.57 5.62 13.17
CA LEU A 189 7.49 4.61 13.71
C LEU A 189 8.18 3.80 12.59
N GLN A 190 7.44 3.42 11.55
CA GLN A 190 7.92 2.66 10.40
C GLN A 190 9.00 3.44 9.61
N ALA A 191 8.79 4.74 9.32
CA ALA A 191 9.78 5.58 8.63
C ALA A 191 11.17 5.58 9.33
N GLN A 192 11.17 5.56 10.66
CA GLN A 192 12.37 5.54 11.51
C GLN A 192 13.00 4.14 11.67
N SER A 193 12.48 3.12 10.99
CA SER A 193 12.82 1.71 11.18
C SER A 193 12.57 1.21 12.62
N ILE A 194 11.46 1.63 13.24
CA ILE A 194 11.04 1.24 14.59
C ILE A 194 9.76 0.40 14.50
N VAL A 195 9.88 -0.84 14.02
CA VAL A 195 8.69 -1.69 13.74
C VAL A 195 8.50 -2.80 14.77
N ALA A 196 9.58 -3.35 15.33
CA ALA A 196 9.51 -4.43 16.31
C ALA A 196 8.68 -4.13 17.58
N PRO A 197 8.73 -2.92 18.19
CA PRO A 197 7.87 -2.60 19.34
C PRO A 197 6.38 -2.72 19.01
N SER A 198 5.96 -2.28 17.83
CA SER A 198 4.57 -2.38 17.37
C SER A 198 4.10 -3.83 17.24
N ALA A 199 4.98 -4.76 16.83
CA ALA A 199 4.69 -6.20 16.77
C ALA A 199 4.51 -6.80 18.17
N CYS A 200 5.37 -6.45 19.13
CA CYS A 200 5.25 -6.87 20.53
C CYS A 200 3.95 -6.33 21.17
N ILE A 201 3.62 -5.06 20.92
CA ILE A 201 2.38 -4.42 21.40
C ILE A 201 1.15 -5.12 20.81
N ALA A 202 1.14 -5.41 19.50
CA ALA A 202 0.05 -6.14 18.87
C ALA A 202 -0.11 -7.55 19.46
N ALA A 203 0.98 -8.29 19.66
CA ALA A 203 0.95 -9.63 20.25
C ALA A 203 0.40 -9.64 21.69
N ALA A 204 0.86 -8.70 22.53
CA ALA A 204 0.35 -8.54 23.89
C ALA A 204 -1.15 -8.16 23.90
N THR A 205 -1.55 -7.27 22.97
CA THR A 205 -2.95 -6.89 22.80
C THR A 205 -3.81 -8.07 22.36
N LEU A 206 -3.35 -8.94 21.46
CA LEU A 206 -4.10 -10.13 21.04
C LEU A 206 -4.38 -11.06 22.24
N LEU A 207 -3.39 -11.32 23.09
CA LEU A 207 -3.60 -12.17 24.28
C LEU A 207 -4.65 -11.58 25.23
N LEU A 208 -4.58 -10.26 25.46
CA LEU A 208 -5.57 -9.55 26.28
C LEU A 208 -6.95 -9.49 25.59
N HIS A 209 -7.00 -9.31 24.27
CA HIS A 209 -8.21 -9.32 23.46
C HIS A 209 -8.95 -10.66 23.60
N LEU A 210 -8.25 -11.80 23.48
CA LEU A 210 -8.87 -13.12 23.65
C LEU A 210 -9.48 -13.31 25.04
N ALA A 211 -8.77 -12.89 26.09
CA ALA A 211 -9.26 -12.96 27.48
C ALA A 211 -10.45 -12.04 27.74
N LEU A 212 -10.40 -10.79 27.26
CA LEU A 212 -11.48 -9.81 27.39
C LEU A 212 -12.71 -10.19 26.56
N SER A 213 -12.52 -10.75 25.36
CA SER A 213 -13.63 -11.22 24.52
C SER A 213 -14.35 -12.39 25.17
N TRP A 214 -13.62 -13.37 25.71
CA TRP A 214 -14.21 -14.46 26.49
C TRP A 214 -15.01 -13.94 27.71
N LEU A 215 -14.46 -12.97 28.44
CA LEU A 215 -15.11 -12.36 29.60
C LEU A 215 -16.39 -11.60 29.20
N ALA A 216 -16.29 -10.70 28.23
CA ALA A 216 -17.40 -9.86 27.77
C ALA A 216 -18.54 -10.69 27.18
N VAL A 217 -18.22 -11.67 26.32
CA VAL A 217 -19.21 -12.47 25.60
C VAL A 217 -19.86 -13.50 26.52
N TYR A 218 -19.10 -14.32 27.25
CA TYR A 218 -19.65 -15.48 27.98
C TYR A 218 -19.87 -15.28 29.48
N LYS A 219 -19.16 -14.36 30.14
CA LYS A 219 -19.30 -14.13 31.59
C LYS A 219 -20.15 -12.91 31.92
N LEU A 220 -20.03 -11.85 31.13
CA LEU A 220 -20.83 -10.63 31.28
C LEU A 220 -22.09 -10.62 30.40
N GLY A 221 -22.22 -11.58 29.47
CA GLY A 221 -23.41 -11.72 28.61
C GLY A 221 -23.64 -10.56 27.64
N LEU A 222 -22.59 -9.79 27.31
CA LEU A 222 -22.70 -8.57 26.49
C LEU A 222 -22.89 -8.85 24.99
N GLY A 223 -22.84 -10.13 24.58
CA GLY A 223 -23.15 -10.59 23.23
C GLY A 223 -22.36 -9.88 22.13
N LEU A 224 -23.03 -9.59 21.01
CA LEU A 224 -22.45 -8.90 19.85
C LEU A 224 -21.82 -7.55 20.18
N LEU A 225 -22.49 -6.73 21.00
CA LEU A 225 -22.00 -5.41 21.37
C LEU A 225 -20.74 -5.52 22.24
N GLY A 226 -20.69 -6.50 23.15
CA GLY A 226 -19.50 -6.80 23.94
C GLY A 226 -18.30 -7.18 23.08
N ALA A 227 -18.51 -8.07 22.10
CA ALA A 227 -17.46 -8.52 21.19
C ALA A 227 -16.86 -7.35 20.37
N SER A 228 -17.69 -6.51 19.76
CA SER A 228 -17.20 -5.37 18.97
C SER A 228 -16.61 -4.25 19.83
N LEU A 229 -17.13 -4.01 21.04
CA LEU A 229 -16.52 -3.06 21.99
C LEU A 229 -15.14 -3.53 22.47
N VAL A 230 -14.94 -4.84 22.74
CA VAL A 230 -13.61 -5.37 23.08
C VAL A 230 -12.64 -5.26 21.91
N LEU A 231 -13.10 -5.48 20.67
CA LEU A 231 -12.28 -5.23 19.47
C LEU A 231 -11.88 -3.75 19.37
N SER A 232 -12.82 -2.81 19.54
CA SER A 232 -12.55 -1.37 19.61
C SER A 232 -11.55 -1.00 20.70
N LEU A 233 -11.71 -1.53 21.91
CA LEU A 233 -10.80 -1.34 23.03
C LEU A 233 -9.39 -1.84 22.70
N SER A 234 -9.27 -2.98 22.03
CA SER A 234 -7.98 -3.57 21.64
C SER A 234 -7.20 -2.64 20.71
N TRP A 235 -7.87 -2.00 19.74
CA TRP A 235 -7.24 -0.98 18.90
C TRP A 235 -6.81 0.26 19.67
N TRP A 236 -7.58 0.71 20.67
CA TRP A 236 -7.18 1.81 21.55
C TRP A 236 -6.00 1.47 22.45
N LEU A 237 -5.90 0.23 22.95
CA LEU A 237 -4.74 -0.23 23.71
C LEU A 237 -3.46 -0.20 22.85
N ILE A 238 -3.54 -0.58 21.57
CA ILE A 238 -2.42 -0.45 20.63
C ILE A 238 -2.03 1.02 20.44
N VAL A 239 -2.99 1.92 20.23
CA VAL A 239 -2.74 3.37 20.09
C VAL A 239 -2.03 3.93 21.32
N VAL A 240 -2.57 3.67 22.52
CA VAL A 240 -2.01 4.18 23.78
C VAL A 240 -0.60 3.62 24.03
N ALA A 241 -0.38 2.32 23.83
CA ALA A 241 0.92 1.70 24.02
C ALA A 241 1.97 2.20 23.00
N GLN A 242 1.61 2.35 21.72
CA GLN A 242 2.53 2.90 20.71
C GLN A 242 2.83 4.39 20.94
N PHE A 243 1.85 5.19 21.38
CA PHE A 243 2.09 6.58 21.72
C PHE A 243 2.94 6.73 22.98
N ALA A 244 2.69 5.93 24.03
CA ALA A 244 3.55 5.87 25.22
C ALA A 244 4.99 5.47 24.86
N TYR A 245 5.18 4.55 23.91
CA TYR A 245 6.50 4.23 23.37
C TYR A 245 7.16 5.45 22.70
N ILE A 246 6.45 6.22 21.87
CA ILE A 246 6.98 7.45 21.25
C ILE A 246 7.47 8.45 22.30
N LEU A 247 6.71 8.64 23.39
CA LEU A 247 7.07 9.56 24.47
C LEU A 247 8.29 9.08 25.29
N ALA A 248 8.42 7.76 25.51
CA ALA A 248 9.47 7.20 26.36
C ALA A 248 10.78 6.89 25.61
N ALA A 249 10.73 6.53 24.32
CA ALA A 249 11.86 6.00 23.58
C ALA A 249 12.90 7.09 23.23
N PRO A 250 14.19 6.93 23.61
CA PRO A 250 15.23 7.90 23.28
C PRO A 250 15.38 8.16 21.77
N ARG A 251 15.08 7.16 20.92
CA ARG A 251 15.13 7.26 19.46
C ARG A 251 14.08 8.22 18.85
N CYS A 252 13.00 8.54 19.58
CA CYS A 252 11.94 9.41 19.09
C CYS A 252 12.07 10.86 19.56
N ARG A 253 13.10 11.21 20.35
CA ARG A 253 13.26 12.57 20.92
C ARG A 253 13.48 13.67 19.87
N GLU A 254 14.15 13.36 18.77
CA GLU A 254 14.39 14.33 17.67
C GLU A 254 13.22 14.39 16.68
N THR A 255 12.39 13.35 16.62
CA THR A 255 11.26 13.24 15.68
C THR A 255 9.92 13.61 16.32
N TRP A 256 9.81 13.58 17.64
CA TRP A 256 8.67 14.04 18.43
C TRP A 256 9.07 15.09 19.47
N THR A 257 8.80 16.35 19.14
CA THR A 257 9.09 17.53 19.99
C THR A 257 7.87 18.03 20.78
N GLY A 258 6.75 17.31 20.75
CA GLY A 258 5.48 17.68 21.38
C GLY A 258 4.41 18.18 20.40
N PHE A 259 3.28 18.63 20.93
CA PHE A 259 2.17 19.14 20.13
C PHE A 259 2.46 20.53 19.56
N THR A 260 2.07 20.78 18.30
CA THR A 260 2.33 22.05 17.60
C THR A 260 1.16 22.51 16.75
N THR A 261 0.91 23.82 16.73
CA THR A 261 -0.10 24.46 15.88
C THR A 261 0.22 24.30 14.38
N GLN A 262 1.48 24.06 14.02
CA GLN A 262 1.90 23.78 12.63
C GLN A 262 1.23 22.53 12.04
N ALA A 263 0.71 21.63 12.88
CA ALA A 263 -0.10 20.49 12.44
C ALA A 263 -1.35 20.92 11.65
N PHE A 264 -1.99 22.03 12.05
CA PHE A 264 -3.19 22.57 11.40
C PHE A 264 -2.89 23.34 10.10
N ALA A 265 -1.65 23.78 9.90
CA ALA A 265 -1.25 24.49 8.68
C ALA A 265 -1.27 23.57 7.45
N GLY A 266 -1.85 24.04 6.34
CA GLY A 266 -1.83 23.33 5.05
C GLY A 266 -2.72 22.09 4.94
N LEU A 267 -3.67 21.90 5.87
CA LEU A 267 -4.57 20.73 5.90
C LEU A 267 -5.27 20.46 4.56
N CYS A 268 -5.75 21.48 3.84
CA CYS A 268 -6.43 21.29 2.54
C CYS A 268 -5.53 20.61 1.48
N GLY A 269 -4.26 21.00 1.40
CA GLY A 269 -3.30 20.36 0.49
C GLY A 269 -3.00 18.91 0.89
N PHE A 270 -2.85 18.67 2.19
CA PHE A 270 -2.64 17.34 2.76
C PHE A 270 -3.90 16.44 2.64
N ALA A 271 -5.09 17.03 2.67
CA ALA A 271 -6.36 16.34 2.43
C ALA A 271 -6.50 15.90 0.97
N LYS A 272 -6.20 16.78 0.01
CA LYS A 272 -6.18 16.43 -1.42
C LYS A 272 -5.19 15.29 -1.72
N LEU A 273 -4.02 15.32 -1.09
CA LEU A 273 -3.02 14.26 -1.13
C LEU A 273 -3.60 12.94 -0.60
N SER A 274 -4.09 12.95 0.64
CA SER A 274 -4.60 11.76 1.33
C SER A 274 -5.86 11.17 0.68
N ALA A 275 -6.70 11.98 0.05
CA ALA A 275 -7.92 11.55 -0.62
C ALA A 275 -7.63 10.68 -1.85
N ALA A 276 -6.61 10.99 -2.65
CA ALA A 276 -6.23 10.16 -3.79
C ALA A 276 -5.67 8.80 -3.33
N SER A 277 -4.94 8.77 -2.21
CA SER A 277 -4.56 7.53 -1.52
C SER A 277 -5.75 6.65 -1.20
N ALA A 278 -6.77 7.27 -0.59
CA ALA A 278 -7.97 6.62 -0.11
C ALA A 278 -8.77 6.04 -1.27
N VAL A 279 -9.08 6.86 -2.28
CA VAL A 279 -9.83 6.45 -3.48
C VAL A 279 -9.18 5.25 -4.16
N MET A 280 -7.86 5.25 -4.36
CA MET A 280 -7.15 4.12 -4.97
C MET A 280 -7.28 2.82 -4.17
N LEU A 281 -7.15 2.88 -2.83
CA LEU A 281 -7.28 1.71 -1.95
C LEU A 281 -8.72 1.22 -1.85
N CYS A 282 -9.68 2.14 -1.79
CA CYS A 282 -11.10 1.86 -1.85
C CYS A 282 -11.47 1.16 -3.16
N LEU A 283 -11.07 1.70 -4.31
CA LEU A 283 -11.35 1.08 -5.62
C LEU A 283 -10.85 -0.38 -5.72
N GLU A 284 -9.73 -0.70 -5.07
CA GLU A 284 -9.17 -2.05 -5.04
C GLU A 284 -9.87 -2.96 -4.04
N THR A 285 -10.04 -2.51 -2.79
CA THR A 285 -10.68 -3.31 -1.73
C THR A 285 -12.17 -3.55 -1.98
N TRP A 286 -12.88 -2.54 -2.50
CA TRP A 286 -14.30 -2.64 -2.83
C TRP A 286 -14.54 -3.50 -4.07
N TYR A 287 -13.56 -3.62 -4.98
CA TYR A 287 -13.70 -4.47 -6.16
C TYR A 287 -13.97 -5.93 -5.78
N PHE A 288 -13.15 -6.49 -4.88
CA PHE A 288 -13.36 -7.85 -4.38
C PHE A 288 -14.74 -8.03 -3.73
N GLN A 289 -15.19 -7.04 -2.94
CA GLN A 289 -16.50 -7.09 -2.28
C GLN A 289 -17.66 -7.05 -3.29
N VAL A 290 -17.60 -6.18 -4.29
CA VAL A 290 -18.61 -6.12 -5.37
C VAL A 290 -18.64 -7.42 -6.17
N MET A 291 -17.50 -8.06 -6.42
CA MET A 291 -17.45 -9.36 -7.11
C MET A 291 -18.04 -10.50 -6.28
N VAL A 292 -17.87 -10.49 -4.95
CA VAL A 292 -18.56 -11.44 -4.04
C VAL A 292 -20.07 -11.21 -4.03
N LEU A 293 -20.53 -9.95 -3.96
CA LEU A 293 -21.96 -9.62 -4.05
C LEU A 293 -22.58 -10.05 -5.39
N ILE A 294 -21.87 -9.83 -6.51
CA ILE A 294 -22.29 -10.29 -7.84
C ILE A 294 -22.44 -11.81 -7.88
N ALA A 295 -21.55 -12.56 -7.22
CA ALA A 295 -21.69 -14.02 -7.15
C ALA A 295 -22.88 -14.49 -6.30
N GLY A 296 -23.35 -13.68 -5.36
CA GLY A 296 -24.61 -13.90 -4.63
C GLY A 296 -25.87 -13.81 -5.51
N LEU A 297 -25.74 -13.35 -6.77
CA LEU A 297 -26.82 -13.31 -7.76
C LEU A 297 -26.83 -14.53 -8.71
N LEU A 298 -25.91 -15.48 -8.53
CA LEU A 298 -25.83 -16.69 -9.35
C LEU A 298 -26.94 -17.70 -9.02
N PRO A 299 -27.29 -18.63 -9.94
CA PRO A 299 -28.39 -19.58 -9.75
C PRO A 299 -28.29 -20.51 -8.53
N ASN A 300 -27.08 -20.73 -8.00
CA ASN A 300 -26.84 -21.39 -6.72
C ASN A 300 -25.99 -20.47 -5.84
N PRO A 301 -26.61 -19.51 -5.13
CA PRO A 301 -25.90 -18.44 -4.44
C PRO A 301 -25.22 -18.95 -3.16
N GLU A 302 -25.81 -19.89 -2.44
CA GLU A 302 -25.24 -20.50 -1.21
C GLU A 302 -23.91 -21.18 -1.50
N LEU A 303 -23.88 -22.14 -2.43
CA LEU A 303 -22.64 -22.83 -2.83
C LEU A 303 -21.58 -21.87 -3.40
N SER A 304 -22.02 -20.85 -4.14
CA SER A 304 -21.13 -19.82 -4.68
C SER A 304 -20.51 -19.00 -3.55
N LEU A 305 -21.32 -18.39 -2.68
CA LEU A 305 -20.86 -17.53 -1.59
C LEU A 305 -19.97 -18.29 -0.59
N ASP A 306 -20.31 -19.52 -0.23
CA ASP A 306 -19.52 -20.34 0.69
C ASP A 306 -18.13 -20.67 0.13
N SER A 307 -18.08 -21.19 -1.11
CA SER A 307 -16.81 -21.54 -1.75
C SER A 307 -15.93 -20.32 -2.01
N LEU A 308 -16.53 -19.19 -2.40
CA LEU A 308 -15.85 -17.91 -2.53
C LEU A 308 -15.30 -17.40 -1.20
N SER A 309 -16.09 -17.49 -0.12
CA SER A 309 -15.70 -17.01 1.21
C SER A 309 -14.50 -17.79 1.76
N ILE A 310 -14.46 -19.10 1.57
CA ILE A 310 -13.31 -19.95 1.94
C ILE A 310 -12.07 -19.55 1.14
N CYS A 311 -12.19 -19.39 -0.18
CA CYS A 311 -11.07 -18.93 -1.01
C CYS A 311 -10.60 -17.52 -0.62
N MET A 312 -11.51 -16.61 -0.29
CA MET A 312 -11.19 -15.25 0.17
C MET A 312 -10.54 -15.22 1.56
N ALA A 313 -10.88 -16.15 2.46
CA ALA A 313 -10.20 -16.31 3.74
C ALA A 313 -8.74 -16.76 3.55
N ILE A 314 -8.50 -17.78 2.71
CA ILE A 314 -7.14 -18.23 2.36
C ILE A 314 -6.33 -17.10 1.69
N PHE A 315 -6.97 -16.38 0.77
CA PHE A 315 -6.40 -15.18 0.13
C PHE A 315 -6.01 -14.11 1.15
N GLY A 316 -6.88 -13.81 2.12
CA GLY A 316 -6.66 -12.78 3.14
C GLY A 316 -5.36 -12.97 3.92
N TRP A 317 -5.03 -14.21 4.30
CA TRP A 317 -3.77 -14.52 4.99
C TRP A 317 -2.53 -14.18 4.15
N VAL A 318 -2.51 -14.57 2.88
CA VAL A 318 -1.37 -14.31 1.97
C VAL A 318 -1.28 -12.83 1.59
N TYR A 319 -2.42 -12.20 1.30
CA TYR A 319 -2.52 -10.75 1.03
C TYR A 319 -1.99 -9.92 2.20
N THR A 320 -2.25 -10.34 3.44
CA THR A 320 -1.73 -9.71 4.66
C THR A 320 -0.19 -9.75 4.73
N ILE A 321 0.44 -10.83 4.26
CA ILE A 321 1.91 -10.92 4.13
C ILE A 321 2.41 -9.91 3.09
N SER A 322 1.76 -9.84 1.91
CA SER A 322 2.10 -8.87 0.86
C SER A 322 1.98 -7.41 1.34
N ILE A 323 1.02 -7.08 2.20
CA ILE A 323 0.90 -5.75 2.83
C ILE A 323 2.10 -5.46 3.75
N GLY A 324 2.57 -6.43 4.53
CA GLY A 324 3.76 -6.25 5.37
C GLY A 324 5.05 -6.00 4.57
N PHE A 325 5.23 -6.70 3.44
CA PHE A 325 6.32 -6.42 2.48
C PHE A 325 6.13 -5.08 1.77
N ASN A 326 4.89 -4.69 1.44
CA ASN A 326 4.59 -3.37 0.91
C ASN A 326 5.03 -2.26 1.88
N ALA A 327 4.68 -2.34 3.16
CA ALA A 327 5.10 -1.34 4.16
C ALA A 327 6.63 -1.25 4.29
N ALA A 328 7.34 -2.38 4.26
CA ALA A 328 8.80 -2.39 4.30
C ALA A 328 9.44 -1.75 3.06
N ALA A 329 8.97 -2.10 1.85
CA ALA A 329 9.42 -1.47 0.60
C ALA A 329 9.18 0.05 0.65
N SER A 330 7.99 0.44 1.09
CA SER A 330 7.52 1.82 1.16
C SER A 330 8.42 2.70 2.05
N VAL A 331 8.78 2.19 3.24
CA VAL A 331 9.78 2.82 4.12
C VAL A 331 11.14 2.92 3.45
N ARG A 332 11.68 1.82 2.89
CA ARG A 332 13.01 1.84 2.24
C ARG A 332 13.06 2.87 1.12
N VAL A 333 12.10 2.83 0.18
CA VAL A 333 12.05 3.75 -0.96
C VAL A 333 11.87 5.20 -0.51
N GLY A 334 10.99 5.47 0.47
CA GLY A 334 10.84 6.81 1.04
C GLY A 334 12.16 7.35 1.59
N ASN A 335 12.85 6.54 2.41
CA ASN A 335 14.13 6.90 3.02
C ASN A 335 15.25 7.07 1.99
N GLU A 336 15.38 6.16 1.01
CA GLU A 336 16.42 6.26 -0.02
C GLU A 336 16.19 7.46 -0.97
N LEU A 337 14.94 7.77 -1.34
CA LEU A 337 14.65 8.96 -2.15
C LEU A 337 14.93 10.25 -1.39
N GLY A 338 14.57 10.32 -0.09
CA GLY A 338 14.94 11.44 0.77
C GLY A 338 16.46 11.63 0.88
N ALA A 339 17.20 10.52 1.03
CA ALA A 339 18.66 10.52 1.13
C ALA A 339 19.39 10.80 -0.21
N GLY A 340 18.68 10.79 -1.34
CA GLY A 340 19.28 10.99 -2.66
C GLY A 340 19.95 9.74 -3.27
N ASN A 341 19.48 8.54 -2.91
CA ASN A 341 20.03 7.25 -3.34
C ASN A 341 19.08 6.53 -4.35
N PRO A 342 19.06 6.93 -5.63
CA PRO A 342 18.08 6.43 -6.60
C PRO A 342 18.28 4.96 -6.97
N ARG A 343 19.51 4.42 -6.92
CA ARG A 343 19.75 3.00 -7.24
C ARG A 343 19.37 2.12 -6.06
N ALA A 344 19.67 2.54 -4.83
CA ALA A 344 19.22 1.86 -3.61
C ALA A 344 17.69 1.83 -3.53
N ALA A 345 17.01 2.94 -3.84
CA ALA A 345 15.54 3.00 -3.94
C ALA A 345 15.00 1.96 -4.94
N ALA A 346 15.52 1.96 -6.17
CA ALA A 346 15.14 1.01 -7.22
C ALA A 346 15.43 -0.47 -6.84
N PHE A 347 16.46 -0.72 -6.04
CA PHE A 347 16.87 -2.07 -5.64
C PHE A 347 16.08 -2.62 -4.44
N SER A 348 15.75 -1.76 -3.46
CA SER A 348 14.88 -2.09 -2.31
C SER A 348 13.52 -2.62 -2.78
N VAL A 349 12.97 -1.93 -3.78
CA VAL A 349 11.84 -2.31 -4.64
C VAL A 349 11.99 -3.75 -5.15
N VAL A 350 13.02 -4.02 -5.96
CA VAL A 350 13.27 -5.35 -6.57
C VAL A 350 13.26 -6.45 -5.51
N MET A 351 14.04 -6.26 -4.45
CA MET A 351 14.21 -7.23 -3.39
C MET A 351 12.90 -7.54 -2.66
N SER A 352 12.16 -6.51 -2.24
CA SER A 352 10.91 -6.71 -1.49
C SER A 352 9.86 -7.49 -2.29
N THR A 353 9.65 -7.15 -3.56
CA THR A 353 8.68 -7.90 -4.37
C THR A 353 9.20 -9.27 -4.75
N THR A 354 10.50 -9.44 -5.00
CA THR A 354 11.08 -10.78 -5.25
C THR A 354 10.77 -11.73 -4.09
N MET A 355 10.93 -11.25 -2.86
CA MET A 355 10.62 -12.03 -1.65
C MET A 355 9.11 -12.29 -1.51
N SER A 356 8.27 -11.27 -1.70
CA SER A 356 6.81 -11.39 -1.64
C SER A 356 6.25 -12.35 -2.72
N PHE A 357 6.80 -12.31 -3.93
CA PHE A 357 6.49 -13.24 -5.03
C PHE A 357 6.90 -14.67 -4.70
N ILE A 358 8.11 -14.89 -4.19
CA ILE A 358 8.58 -16.24 -3.79
C ILE A 358 7.65 -16.81 -2.71
N LEU A 359 7.29 -16.03 -1.69
CA LEU A 359 6.35 -16.46 -0.65
C LEU A 359 4.95 -16.75 -1.20
N ALA A 360 4.45 -15.94 -2.12
CA ALA A 360 3.16 -16.16 -2.78
C ALA A 360 3.16 -17.40 -3.67
N VAL A 361 4.27 -17.71 -4.36
CA VAL A 361 4.44 -18.95 -5.13
C VAL A 361 4.47 -20.15 -4.19
N VAL A 362 5.19 -20.09 -3.06
CA VAL A 362 5.19 -21.15 -2.04
C VAL A 362 3.77 -21.38 -1.49
N ALA A 363 3.04 -20.31 -1.15
CA ALA A 363 1.66 -20.40 -0.69
C ALA A 363 0.73 -21.00 -1.76
N ALA A 364 0.87 -20.59 -3.03
CA ALA A 364 0.10 -21.14 -4.14
C ALA A 364 0.38 -22.63 -4.38
N VAL A 365 1.64 -23.09 -4.27
CA VAL A 365 2.00 -24.50 -4.33
C VAL A 365 1.37 -25.29 -3.17
N ILE A 366 1.42 -24.76 -1.94
CA ILE A 366 0.78 -25.40 -0.77
C ILE A 366 -0.73 -25.53 -0.98
N VAL A 367 -1.41 -24.48 -1.45
CA VAL A 367 -2.85 -24.51 -1.76
C VAL A 367 -3.19 -25.52 -2.85
N LEU A 368 -2.37 -25.63 -3.90
CA LEU A 368 -2.57 -26.64 -4.96
C LEU A 368 -2.35 -28.07 -4.46
N CYS A 369 -1.31 -28.32 -3.65
CA CYS A 369 -1.04 -29.63 -3.06
C CYS A 369 -2.11 -30.06 -2.06
N LEU A 370 -2.78 -29.10 -1.40
CA LEU A 370 -3.81 -29.36 -0.39
C LEU A 370 -5.24 -29.09 -0.89
N ARG A 371 -5.46 -28.84 -2.19
CA ARG A 371 -6.76 -28.37 -2.73
C ARG A 371 -7.98 -29.21 -2.30
N ASP A 372 -7.82 -30.54 -2.27
CA ASP A 372 -8.87 -31.51 -1.96
C ASP A 372 -9.08 -31.70 -0.45
N ARG A 373 -8.32 -30.97 0.39
CA ARG A 373 -8.30 -31.07 1.86
C ARG A 373 -8.45 -29.72 2.57
N ILE A 374 -7.95 -28.63 1.99
CA ILE A 374 -7.88 -27.31 2.64
C ILE A 374 -9.26 -26.74 3.01
N ALA A 375 -10.28 -27.04 2.21
CA ALA A 375 -11.66 -26.62 2.48
C ALA A 375 -12.25 -27.25 3.76
N TYR A 376 -11.81 -28.46 4.13
CA TYR A 376 -12.29 -29.15 5.34
C TYR A 376 -11.80 -28.52 6.65
N LEU A 377 -10.92 -27.52 6.59
CA LEU A 377 -10.60 -26.63 7.71
C LEU A 377 -11.74 -25.63 8.01
N PHE A 378 -12.65 -25.41 7.06
CA PHE A 378 -13.72 -24.41 7.12
C PHE A 378 -15.12 -25.00 7.04
N THR A 379 -15.31 -26.16 6.38
CA THR A 379 -16.63 -26.78 6.19
C THR A 379 -16.60 -28.31 6.31
N GLY A 380 -17.65 -28.90 6.88
CA GLY A 380 -17.90 -30.34 6.81
C GLY A 380 -18.62 -30.79 5.53
N GLY A 381 -19.12 -29.85 4.72
CA GLY A 381 -19.93 -30.13 3.54
C GLY A 381 -19.07 -30.49 2.32
N LYS A 382 -19.16 -31.74 1.86
CA LYS A 382 -18.41 -32.21 0.69
C LYS A 382 -18.66 -31.37 -0.57
N THR A 383 -19.91 -30.97 -0.85
CA THR A 383 -20.26 -30.17 -2.03
C THR A 383 -19.52 -28.82 -2.06
N VAL A 384 -19.38 -28.15 -0.91
CA VAL A 384 -18.63 -26.90 -0.79
C VAL A 384 -17.13 -27.17 -0.90
N ALA A 385 -16.63 -28.26 -0.30
CA ALA A 385 -15.22 -28.63 -0.39
C ALA A 385 -14.76 -28.96 -1.81
N ASP A 386 -15.58 -29.70 -2.57
CA ASP A 386 -15.33 -30.02 -3.98
C ASP A 386 -15.33 -28.73 -4.83
N ALA A 387 -16.27 -27.80 -4.60
CA ALA A 387 -16.31 -26.50 -5.27
C ALA A 387 -15.10 -25.60 -4.96
N VAL A 388 -14.59 -25.62 -3.71
CA VAL A 388 -13.34 -24.94 -3.35
C VAL A 388 -12.14 -25.57 -4.05
N SER A 389 -12.06 -26.90 -4.17
CA SER A 389 -10.98 -27.58 -4.91
C SER A 389 -10.95 -27.18 -6.38
N ASP A 390 -12.13 -27.05 -7.01
CA ASP A 390 -12.29 -26.57 -8.39
C ASP A 390 -11.89 -25.10 -8.62
N LEU A 391 -11.94 -24.28 -7.55
CA LEU A 391 -11.47 -22.89 -7.53
C LEU A 391 -9.99 -22.77 -7.15
N CYS A 392 -9.38 -23.75 -6.48
CA CYS A 392 -7.98 -23.69 -6.03
C CYS A 392 -6.94 -23.34 -7.12
N PRO A 393 -7.03 -23.80 -8.38
CA PRO A 393 -6.13 -23.37 -9.45
C PRO A 393 -6.20 -21.87 -9.75
N LEU A 394 -7.40 -21.29 -9.66
CA LEU A 394 -7.63 -19.87 -9.89
C LEU A 394 -7.24 -19.05 -8.66
N LEU A 395 -7.49 -19.57 -7.45
CA LEU A 395 -6.96 -19.02 -6.21
C LEU A 395 -5.43 -18.98 -6.24
N ALA A 396 -4.75 -20.05 -6.67
CA ALA A 396 -3.28 -20.09 -6.78
C ALA A 396 -2.73 -18.98 -7.71
N ILE A 397 -3.36 -18.74 -8.86
CA ILE A 397 -3.02 -17.60 -9.74
C ILE A 397 -3.28 -16.26 -9.02
N THR A 398 -4.40 -16.15 -8.31
CA THR A 398 -4.75 -14.95 -7.52
C THR A 398 -3.70 -14.66 -6.46
N LEU A 399 -3.24 -15.68 -5.72
CA LEU A 399 -2.19 -15.57 -4.70
C LEU A 399 -0.89 -15.05 -5.31
N ILE A 400 -0.44 -15.62 -6.43
CA ILE A 400 0.81 -15.21 -7.10
C ILE A 400 0.72 -13.74 -7.55
N LEU A 401 -0.36 -13.33 -8.22
CA LEU A 401 -0.55 -11.95 -8.66
C LEU A 401 -0.61 -10.97 -7.48
N ASN A 402 -1.34 -11.32 -6.41
CA ASN A 402 -1.43 -10.53 -5.19
C ASN A 402 -0.22 -10.69 -4.24
N GLY A 403 0.76 -11.52 -4.58
CA GLY A 403 2.11 -11.47 -4.01
C GLY A 403 2.90 -10.27 -4.54
N VAL A 404 2.66 -9.89 -5.80
CA VAL A 404 3.36 -8.82 -6.52
C VAL A 404 2.61 -7.49 -6.41
N GLN A 405 1.29 -7.53 -6.59
CA GLN A 405 0.44 -6.36 -6.83
C GLN A 405 0.34 -5.39 -5.63
N PRO A 406 0.28 -5.82 -4.35
CA PRO A 406 0.33 -4.89 -3.21
C PRO A 406 1.69 -4.19 -3.10
N VAL A 407 2.80 -4.89 -3.33
CA VAL A 407 4.14 -4.27 -3.29
C VAL A 407 4.28 -3.28 -4.44
N LEU A 408 3.94 -3.68 -5.69
CA LEU A 408 3.85 -2.81 -6.88
C LEU A 408 3.06 -1.54 -6.64
N SER A 409 1.81 -1.73 -6.24
CA SER A 409 0.80 -0.70 -6.20
C SER A 409 1.05 0.30 -5.09
N GLY A 410 2.04 0.03 -4.21
CA GLY A 410 2.45 0.87 -3.09
C GLY A 410 2.11 2.33 -3.31
N LYS A 411 1.39 2.91 -2.37
CA LYS A 411 0.42 3.97 -2.60
C LYS A 411 0.84 5.30 -1.96
N ASN A 412 1.50 6.23 -2.67
CA ASN A 412 1.71 7.67 -2.29
C ASN A 412 2.01 8.59 -3.50
N HIS A 413 1.98 9.93 -3.31
CA HIS A 413 1.74 11.01 -4.34
C HIS A 413 3.02 11.89 -4.55
N VAL A 414 3.31 12.61 -5.67
CA VAL A 414 2.46 13.17 -6.75
C VAL A 414 3.10 13.13 -8.17
N CYS A 415 2.30 12.82 -9.22
CA CYS A 415 2.35 13.57 -10.50
C CYS A 415 1.00 13.60 -11.25
N TRP A 416 0.48 14.79 -11.55
CA TRP A 416 -0.59 14.98 -12.55
C TRP A 416 -0.02 14.68 -13.94
N PHE A 417 -0.72 13.88 -14.74
CA PHE A 417 -0.54 13.86 -16.20
C PHE A 417 -1.46 14.92 -16.83
N PRO A 418 -0.94 16.07 -17.29
CA PRO A 418 -1.46 16.66 -18.51
C PRO A 418 -0.86 15.87 -19.66
N PHE A 419 -1.70 15.13 -20.40
CA PHE A 419 -1.28 14.36 -21.58
C PHE A 419 -0.63 15.24 -22.69
N GLY A 420 -0.64 16.57 -22.54
CA GLY A 420 -0.02 17.55 -23.44
C GLY A 420 1.43 17.97 -23.15
N LYS A 421 2.05 17.65 -22.00
CA LYS A 421 3.44 18.15 -21.72
C LYS A 421 4.58 17.28 -22.24
N SER A 422 4.37 15.98 -22.48
CA SER A 422 5.42 15.11 -23.03
C SER A 422 5.83 15.50 -24.47
N LEU A 423 4.88 15.98 -25.27
CA LEU A 423 5.16 16.58 -26.58
C LEU A 423 5.93 17.91 -26.48
N TYR A 424 5.70 18.70 -25.44
CA TYR A 424 6.35 20.01 -25.26
C TYR A 424 7.85 19.88 -24.95
N SER A 425 8.24 18.89 -24.13
CA SER A 425 9.67 18.61 -23.86
C SER A 425 10.40 18.15 -25.12
N VAL A 426 9.77 17.27 -25.92
CA VAL A 426 10.32 16.76 -27.19
C VAL A 426 10.42 17.85 -28.26
N TYR A 427 9.57 18.88 -28.22
CA TYR A 427 9.68 20.05 -29.09
C TYR A 427 10.76 21.05 -28.65
N LYS A 428 11.01 21.19 -27.34
CA LYS A 428 11.92 22.23 -26.81
C LYS A 428 13.40 21.94 -27.05
N GLU A 429 13.81 20.67 -27.17
CA GLU A 429 15.22 20.31 -27.43
C GLU A 429 15.72 20.57 -28.86
N ASN A 430 14.82 20.83 -29.83
CA ASN A 430 15.20 21.04 -31.24
C ASN A 430 15.17 22.50 -31.73
N ILE A 431 14.77 23.47 -30.89
CA ILE A 431 14.78 24.89 -31.27
C ILE A 431 15.35 25.74 -30.12
N LYS A 432 16.65 26.10 -30.25
CA LYS A 432 17.20 27.24 -29.50
C LYS A 432 16.72 28.53 -30.15
N PHE A 433 15.77 29.20 -29.52
CA PHE A 433 15.54 30.63 -29.72
C PHE A 433 15.75 31.37 -28.41
N SER A 434 16.51 32.47 -28.46
CA SER A 434 16.66 33.35 -27.31
C SER A 434 15.35 34.10 -27.07
N GLN A 435 14.92 34.19 -25.82
CA GLN A 435 13.69 34.88 -25.42
C GLN A 435 13.72 36.40 -25.74
N LYS A 436 14.88 36.94 -26.16
CA LYS A 436 15.03 38.32 -26.68
C LYS A 436 14.65 38.51 -28.15
N GLU A 437 14.64 37.48 -29.00
CA GLU A 437 14.41 37.64 -30.45
C GLU A 437 12.93 37.46 -30.86
N LEU A 438 12.12 36.81 -30.03
CA LEU A 438 10.67 36.65 -30.24
C LEU A 438 9.87 37.95 -30.07
N LEU A 439 10.48 39.02 -29.55
CA LEU A 439 9.83 40.33 -29.34
C LEU A 439 10.12 41.36 -30.44
N SER A 440 11.05 41.08 -31.37
CA SER A 440 11.36 41.95 -32.51
C SER A 440 10.83 41.35 -33.81
N GLY A 441 9.62 41.75 -34.21
CA GLY A 441 8.90 41.17 -35.35
C GLY A 441 9.49 41.51 -36.72
N SER A 442 10.58 40.85 -37.13
CA SER A 442 11.12 40.92 -38.50
C SER A 442 11.70 39.59 -38.99
N LEU A 443 10.88 38.77 -39.65
CA LEU A 443 11.32 37.59 -40.40
C LEU A 443 11.88 38.00 -41.78
N ARG A 444 13.05 37.48 -42.16
CA ARG A 444 13.43 37.30 -43.57
C ARG A 444 13.76 35.84 -43.86
N ARG A 445 13.31 35.37 -45.02
CA ARG A 445 13.28 33.94 -45.40
C ARG A 445 14.64 33.43 -45.90
N ASP A 446 15.55 34.36 -46.20
CA ASP A 446 16.75 34.15 -47.01
C ASP A 446 17.91 33.45 -46.26
N ALA A 447 17.88 33.44 -44.92
CA ALA A 447 18.92 32.83 -44.08
C ALA A 447 18.85 31.29 -44.00
N TRP A 448 17.69 30.71 -44.35
CA TRP A 448 17.44 29.27 -44.19
C TRP A 448 18.18 28.44 -45.24
N ASP A 449 18.11 28.85 -46.51
CA ASP A 449 18.63 28.08 -47.65
C ASP A 449 20.17 28.01 -47.67
N SER A 450 20.84 29.11 -47.29
CA SER A 450 22.30 29.17 -47.12
C SER A 450 22.84 28.13 -46.11
N THR A 451 22.07 27.86 -45.07
CA THR A 451 22.48 26.98 -43.96
C THR A 451 22.29 25.50 -44.34
N TRP A 452 21.20 25.18 -45.04
CA TRP A 452 20.89 23.82 -45.49
C TRP A 452 21.93 23.30 -46.52
N GLU A 453 22.43 24.17 -47.39
CA GLU A 453 23.41 23.80 -48.42
C GLU A 453 24.82 23.55 -47.85
N LYS A 454 25.18 24.20 -46.73
CA LYS A 454 26.40 23.89 -45.95
C LYS A 454 26.34 22.52 -45.28
N TYR A 455 25.16 22.10 -44.81
CA TYR A 455 24.98 20.80 -44.14
C TYR A 455 25.09 19.62 -45.12
N ARG A 456 24.69 19.83 -46.39
CA ARG A 456 24.69 18.81 -47.45
C ARG A 456 26.09 18.34 -47.87
N ARG A 457 27.12 19.20 -47.75
CA ARG A 457 28.50 18.90 -48.24
C ARG A 457 29.40 18.15 -47.26
N LYS A 458 29.09 18.11 -45.96
CA LYS A 458 29.90 17.38 -44.96
C LYS A 458 29.42 15.93 -44.82
N GLY A 459 29.63 15.15 -45.89
CA GLY A 459 29.45 13.70 -45.86
C GLY A 459 30.46 13.01 -44.93
N GLY A 460 30.00 12.01 -44.18
CA GLY A 460 30.83 11.20 -43.26
C GLY A 460 30.35 11.27 -41.81
N GLY A 461 29.60 10.26 -41.35
CA GLY A 461 29.22 10.17 -39.93
C GLY A 461 28.02 9.26 -39.58
N LYS A 462 27.18 8.88 -40.54
CA LYS A 462 25.94 8.11 -40.24
C LYS A 462 26.13 6.62 -39.95
N VAL A 463 27.29 6.02 -40.27
CA VAL A 463 27.56 4.60 -39.96
C VAL A 463 28.07 4.40 -38.52
N ALA A 464 28.88 5.32 -38.00
CA ALA A 464 29.41 5.25 -36.64
C ALA A 464 28.30 5.43 -35.57
N MET A 465 27.36 6.35 -35.80
CA MET A 465 26.28 6.65 -34.84
C MET A 465 25.26 5.50 -34.69
N VAL A 466 25.03 4.73 -35.77
CA VAL A 466 24.20 3.50 -35.72
C VAL A 466 24.94 2.39 -34.97
N LYS A 467 26.25 2.21 -35.20
CA LYS A 467 27.07 1.27 -34.42
C LYS A 467 27.12 1.62 -32.92
N LEU A 468 27.21 2.92 -32.58
CA LEU A 468 27.18 3.37 -31.18
C LEU A 468 25.81 3.20 -30.51
N LYS A 469 24.70 3.36 -31.25
CA LYS A 469 23.35 3.07 -30.72
C LYS A 469 23.09 1.56 -30.57
N LEU A 470 23.61 0.73 -31.48
CA LEU A 470 23.47 -0.73 -31.40
C LEU A 470 24.41 -1.37 -30.36
N GLN A 471 25.61 -0.85 -30.12
CA GLN A 471 26.46 -1.33 -29.01
C GLN A 471 25.95 -0.91 -27.62
N LYS A 472 25.17 0.18 -27.51
CA LYS A 472 24.45 0.52 -26.27
C LYS A 472 23.17 -0.31 -26.03
N LEU A 473 22.72 -1.09 -27.02
CA LEU A 473 21.54 -1.96 -26.90
C LEU A 473 21.84 -3.33 -26.25
N ASN A 474 23.10 -3.66 -25.96
CA ASN A 474 23.47 -4.90 -25.28
C ASN A 474 24.19 -4.65 -23.94
N PRO A 475 23.51 -3.95 -23.02
CA PRO A 475 23.26 -4.53 -21.69
C PRO A 475 21.76 -4.69 -21.37
N ALA A 476 20.86 -4.37 -22.30
CA ALA A 476 19.41 -4.38 -22.09
C ALA A 476 18.80 -5.78 -21.85
N LEU A 477 19.58 -6.85 -22.00
CA LEU A 477 19.20 -8.25 -21.77
C LEU A 477 19.65 -8.81 -20.41
N SER A 478 20.20 -7.98 -19.51
CA SER A 478 20.73 -8.41 -18.20
C SER A 478 20.11 -7.66 -17.00
N TYR A 479 18.92 -7.10 -17.18
CA TYR A 479 18.19 -6.34 -16.15
C TYR A 479 16.73 -6.82 -16.07
N TYR A 480 16.56 -8.06 -15.59
CA TYR A 480 15.25 -8.60 -15.25
C TYR A 480 14.94 -8.34 -13.76
N MET A 481 13.66 -8.14 -13.48
CA MET A 481 13.06 -7.93 -12.14
C MET A 481 13.29 -6.53 -11.53
N PHE A 482 12.23 -5.71 -11.47
CA PHE A 482 12.13 -4.43 -10.74
C PHE A 482 10.65 -4.17 -10.44
N VAL A 483 10.27 -4.03 -9.17
CA VAL A 483 8.84 -4.06 -8.79
C VAL A 483 8.62 -3.44 -7.40
N GLY A 484 7.77 -2.41 -7.20
CA GLY A 484 7.48 -1.86 -5.84
C GLY A 484 7.49 -0.33 -5.62
N VAL A 485 7.10 0.47 -6.62
CA VAL A 485 7.59 1.86 -6.77
C VAL A 485 6.71 2.95 -6.18
N ALA A 486 5.38 2.82 -6.27
CA ALA A 486 4.54 4.01 -6.30
C ALA A 486 4.39 4.76 -4.96
N VAL A 487 4.80 4.21 -3.78
CA VAL A 487 4.75 4.93 -2.48
C VAL A 487 5.77 6.04 -2.52
N GLY A 488 7.04 5.66 -2.41
CA GLY A 488 8.10 6.63 -2.16
C GLY A 488 8.21 7.62 -3.32
N CYS A 489 7.89 7.19 -4.53
CA CYS A 489 7.90 8.02 -5.73
C CYS A 489 6.73 9.03 -5.75
N GLY A 490 5.49 8.60 -6.04
CA GLY A 490 4.36 9.53 -6.02
C GLY A 490 3.14 9.30 -6.93
N TRP A 491 2.71 8.07 -7.23
CA TRP A 491 1.84 7.81 -8.37
C TRP A 491 0.34 7.53 -8.10
N GLN A 492 -0.19 7.82 -6.90
CA GLN A 492 -1.58 7.44 -6.51
C GLN A 492 -2.68 7.76 -7.51
N VAL A 493 -2.73 8.99 -8.03
CA VAL A 493 -3.79 9.41 -8.97
C VAL A 493 -3.72 8.60 -10.25
N PHE A 494 -2.51 8.33 -10.76
CA PHE A 494 -2.31 7.47 -11.92
C PHE A 494 -2.81 6.04 -11.63
N VAL A 495 -2.39 5.46 -10.50
CA VAL A 495 -2.81 4.10 -10.09
C VAL A 495 -4.32 4.04 -9.84
N ALA A 496 -4.96 5.09 -9.32
CA ALA A 496 -6.41 5.17 -9.18
C ALA A 496 -7.12 5.06 -10.54
N TYR A 497 -6.64 5.78 -11.58
CA TYR A 497 -7.17 5.63 -12.94
C TYR A 497 -6.95 4.23 -13.51
N VAL A 498 -5.79 3.61 -13.26
CA VAL A 498 -5.52 2.21 -13.65
C VAL A 498 -6.49 1.26 -12.94
N ASN A 499 -6.76 1.45 -11.65
CA ASN A 499 -7.72 0.65 -10.88
C ASN A 499 -9.14 0.79 -11.43
N VAL A 500 -9.61 2.00 -11.76
CA VAL A 500 -10.92 2.20 -12.44
C VAL A 500 -10.95 1.46 -13.78
N GLY A 501 -9.91 1.63 -14.61
CA GLY A 501 -9.81 0.99 -15.93
C GLY A 501 -9.84 -0.54 -15.88
N CYS A 502 -8.96 -1.14 -15.08
CA CYS A 502 -8.83 -2.59 -15.02
C CYS A 502 -9.97 -3.25 -14.25
N TYR A 503 -10.31 -2.78 -13.06
CA TYR A 503 -11.30 -3.46 -12.22
C TYR A 503 -12.74 -3.22 -12.69
N TYR A 504 -13.11 -1.97 -12.96
CA TYR A 504 -14.52 -1.60 -13.19
C TYR A 504 -14.92 -1.59 -14.67
N PHE A 505 -14.03 -1.17 -15.59
CA PHE A 505 -14.35 -1.15 -17.03
C PHE A 505 -14.02 -2.45 -17.76
N ILE A 506 -13.13 -3.30 -17.24
CA ILE A 506 -12.70 -4.55 -17.91
C ILE A 506 -13.05 -5.78 -17.08
N GLY A 507 -12.54 -5.88 -15.85
CA GLY A 507 -12.68 -7.07 -15.02
C GLY A 507 -14.10 -7.35 -14.56
N MET A 508 -14.88 -6.33 -14.18
CA MET A 508 -16.29 -6.50 -13.77
C MET A 508 -17.19 -6.91 -14.95
N PRO A 509 -17.19 -6.24 -16.12
CA PRO A 509 -17.93 -6.72 -17.30
C PRO A 509 -17.51 -8.13 -17.75
N LEU A 510 -16.21 -8.44 -17.71
CA LEU A 510 -15.72 -9.78 -18.02
C LEU A 510 -16.22 -10.82 -17.01
N GLY A 511 -16.21 -10.52 -15.72
CA GLY A 511 -16.72 -11.42 -14.68
C GLY A 511 -18.22 -11.69 -14.79
N LEU A 512 -19.01 -10.65 -15.12
CA LEU A 512 -20.43 -10.79 -15.43
C LEU A 512 -20.66 -11.66 -16.67
N PHE A 513 -19.92 -11.42 -17.75
CA PHE A 513 -20.02 -12.20 -18.99
C PHE A 513 -19.64 -13.67 -18.77
N LEU A 514 -18.50 -13.95 -18.14
CA LEU A 514 -18.05 -15.32 -17.88
C LEU A 514 -18.98 -16.03 -16.88
N GLY A 515 -19.41 -15.36 -15.81
CA GLY A 515 -20.25 -15.95 -14.76
C GLY A 515 -21.66 -16.27 -15.21
N PHE A 516 -22.34 -15.32 -15.87
CA PHE A 516 -23.76 -15.40 -16.20
C PHE A 516 -24.00 -15.84 -17.65
N TYR A 517 -23.34 -15.22 -18.63
CA TYR A 517 -23.61 -15.49 -20.05
C TYR A 517 -22.98 -16.81 -20.53
N LEU A 518 -21.74 -17.11 -20.12
CA LEU A 518 -21.11 -18.41 -20.39
C LEU A 518 -21.44 -19.50 -19.35
N GLY A 519 -22.25 -19.20 -18.33
CA GLY A 519 -22.67 -20.16 -17.31
C GLY A 519 -21.55 -20.71 -16.43
N LEU A 520 -20.37 -20.08 -16.37
CA LEU A 520 -19.24 -20.57 -15.57
C LEU A 520 -19.38 -20.27 -14.06
N GLY A 521 -20.49 -19.66 -13.64
CA GLY A 521 -20.82 -19.44 -12.23
C GLY A 521 -19.74 -18.67 -11.46
N ALA A 522 -19.49 -19.08 -10.21
CA ALA A 522 -18.50 -18.46 -9.34
C ALA A 522 -17.09 -18.46 -9.96
N LYS A 523 -16.74 -19.53 -10.70
CA LYS A 523 -15.47 -19.64 -11.43
C LYS A 523 -15.37 -18.61 -12.56
N GLY A 524 -16.46 -18.31 -13.25
CA GLY A 524 -16.54 -17.24 -14.25
C GLY A 524 -16.35 -15.86 -13.64
N VAL A 525 -17.09 -15.56 -12.57
CA VAL A 525 -17.00 -14.29 -11.82
C VAL A 525 -15.57 -14.05 -11.32
N TRP A 526 -14.96 -15.05 -10.66
CA TRP A 526 -13.57 -14.98 -10.21
C TRP A 526 -12.58 -14.87 -11.38
N SER A 527 -12.81 -15.58 -12.50
CA SER A 527 -11.91 -15.50 -13.66
C SER A 527 -11.86 -14.10 -14.25
N GLY A 528 -13.00 -13.41 -14.33
CA GLY A 528 -13.05 -12.00 -14.73
C GLY A 528 -12.32 -11.08 -13.74
N MET A 529 -12.50 -11.34 -12.43
CA MET A 529 -11.81 -10.62 -11.35
C MET A 529 -10.29 -10.67 -11.48
N VAL A 530 -9.75 -11.87 -11.73
CA VAL A 530 -8.30 -12.11 -11.79
C VAL A 530 -7.70 -11.69 -13.12
N ILE A 531 -8.31 -12.09 -14.25
CA ILE A 531 -7.73 -11.92 -15.59
C ILE A 531 -7.98 -10.51 -16.12
N GLY A 532 -9.23 -10.02 -16.04
CA GLY A 532 -9.58 -8.69 -16.54
C GLY A 532 -9.19 -7.57 -15.58
N GLY A 533 -9.25 -7.83 -14.28
CA GLY A 533 -8.86 -6.91 -13.22
C GLY A 533 -7.37 -7.00 -12.85
N THR A 534 -7.04 -7.91 -11.93
CA THR A 534 -5.75 -7.94 -11.23
C THR A 534 -4.55 -8.15 -12.15
N LEU A 535 -4.63 -9.07 -13.12
CA LEU A 535 -3.52 -9.37 -14.04
C LEU A 535 -3.17 -8.15 -14.90
N LEU A 536 -4.17 -7.52 -15.53
CA LEU A 536 -3.97 -6.36 -16.39
C LEU A 536 -3.38 -5.18 -15.61
N GLN A 537 -3.93 -4.88 -14.43
CA GLN A 537 -3.41 -3.85 -13.54
C GLN A 537 -1.96 -4.15 -13.12
N THR A 538 -1.65 -5.40 -12.75
CA THR A 538 -0.27 -5.85 -12.42
C THR A 538 0.68 -5.61 -13.59
N LEU A 539 0.31 -5.98 -14.82
CA LEU A 539 1.14 -5.78 -16.02
C LEU A 539 1.39 -4.29 -16.32
N ILE A 540 0.37 -3.43 -16.15
CA ILE A 540 0.52 -1.97 -16.32
C ILE A 540 1.47 -1.41 -15.25
N LEU A 541 1.28 -1.76 -13.98
CA LEU A 541 2.10 -1.27 -12.88
C LEU A 541 3.55 -1.75 -12.97
N LEU A 542 3.79 -2.99 -13.44
CA LEU A 542 5.10 -3.49 -13.83
C LEU A 542 5.71 -2.62 -14.95
N TRP A 543 4.99 -2.42 -16.05
CA TRP A 543 5.48 -1.66 -17.19
C TRP A 543 5.87 -0.22 -16.84
N VAL A 544 5.06 0.49 -16.06
CA VAL A 544 5.39 1.87 -15.60
C VAL A 544 6.59 1.84 -14.66
N THR A 545 6.63 0.88 -13.72
CA THR A 545 7.78 0.66 -12.82
C THR A 545 9.10 0.44 -13.59
N PHE A 546 9.08 -0.35 -14.67
CA PHE A 546 10.26 -0.58 -15.51
C PHE A 546 10.71 0.65 -16.29
N ARG A 547 9.84 1.67 -16.42
CA ARG A 547 10.11 2.93 -17.14
C ARG A 547 10.39 4.11 -16.20
N THR A 548 10.42 3.92 -14.88
CA THR A 548 10.74 4.96 -13.90
C THR A 548 12.13 5.56 -14.14
N ASP A 549 12.20 6.89 -14.26
CA ASP A 549 13.46 7.59 -14.02
C ASP A 549 13.62 7.87 -12.52
N TRP A 550 14.47 7.08 -11.87
CA TRP A 550 14.72 7.16 -10.45
C TRP A 550 15.50 8.41 -10.03
N GLN A 551 16.28 9.03 -10.93
CA GLN A 551 16.92 10.32 -10.65
C GLN A 551 15.85 11.40 -10.53
N HIS A 552 14.90 11.42 -11.48
CA HIS A 552 13.82 12.39 -11.48
C HIS A 552 12.86 12.24 -10.28
N GLU A 553 12.65 11.04 -9.76
CA GLU A 553 11.87 10.83 -8.53
C GLU A 553 12.62 11.29 -7.25
N VAL A 554 13.97 11.27 -7.24
CA VAL A 554 14.78 11.91 -6.19
C VAL A 554 14.65 13.43 -6.25
N GLU A 555 14.76 14.04 -7.43
CA GLU A 555 14.58 15.50 -7.62
C GLU A 555 13.24 15.95 -7.02
N LYS A 556 12.13 15.26 -7.35
CA LYS A 556 10.81 15.53 -6.77
C LYS A 556 10.73 15.34 -5.26
N ALA A 557 11.48 14.38 -4.69
CA ALA A 557 11.52 14.19 -3.24
C ALA A 557 12.16 15.42 -2.57
N HIS A 558 13.28 15.90 -3.12
CA HIS A 558 13.96 17.11 -2.62
C HIS A 558 13.13 18.38 -2.83
N GLU A 559 12.45 18.55 -3.98
CA GLU A 559 11.49 19.66 -4.19
C GLU A 559 10.37 19.67 -3.13
N ARG A 560 9.80 18.50 -2.81
CA ARG A 560 8.74 18.36 -1.78
C ARG A 560 9.22 18.77 -0.39
N ILE A 561 10.48 18.47 -0.06
CA ILE A 561 11.10 18.85 1.21
C ILE A 561 11.38 20.36 1.24
N ALA A 562 11.98 20.92 0.18
CA ALA A 562 12.30 22.34 0.07
C ALA A 562 11.06 23.24 0.21
N MET A 563 9.94 22.90 -0.46
CA MET A 563 8.66 23.61 -0.32
C MET A 563 8.11 23.65 1.11
N TRP A 564 8.49 22.70 1.98
CA TRP A 564 8.12 22.73 3.40
C TRP A 564 8.99 23.70 4.19
N GLU A 565 10.29 23.80 3.87
CA GLU A 565 11.22 24.72 4.53
C GLU A 565 10.84 26.19 4.22
N ASP A 566 10.61 26.52 2.95
CA ASP A 566 10.15 27.85 2.54
C ASP A 566 8.88 28.27 3.29
N LYS A 567 7.94 27.32 3.44
CA LYS A 567 6.67 27.55 4.14
C LYS A 567 6.80 27.59 5.67
N LYS A 568 7.81 26.92 6.24
CA LYS A 568 8.16 27.07 7.67
C LYS A 568 8.73 28.48 7.89
N ASN A 569 9.66 28.90 7.03
CA ASN A 569 10.31 30.20 7.13
C ASN A 569 9.30 31.36 7.00
N SER A 570 8.34 31.27 6.07
CA SER A 570 7.27 32.28 5.97
C SER A 570 6.39 32.33 7.23
N LEU A 571 6.01 31.17 7.78
CA LEU A 571 5.21 31.06 9.01
C LEU A 571 5.99 31.39 10.31
N GLN A 572 7.26 31.76 10.20
CA GLN A 572 8.09 32.28 11.31
C GLN A 572 8.46 33.76 11.13
N GLN A 573 8.01 34.39 10.05
CA GLN A 573 8.18 35.83 9.76
C GLN A 573 6.89 36.64 9.97
N ASP A 574 5.73 35.97 10.01
CA ASP A 574 4.42 36.48 10.44
C ASP A 574 4.15 36.17 11.93
#